data_AF-A0A267DBE9-F1
#
_entry.id   AF-A0A267DBE9-F1
#
_cell.length_a   1.000
_cell.length_b   1.000
_cell.length_c   1.000
_cell.angle_alpha   90.00
_cell.angle_beta   90.00
_cell.angle_gamma   90.00
#
_symmetry.space_group_name_H-M   'P 1'
#
loop_
_entity.id
_entity.type
_entity.pdbx_description
1 polymer ?
#
loop_
_entity_poly.entity_id
_entity_poly.type
_entity_poly.pdbx_seq_one_letter_code
_entity_poly.pdbx_strand_id
1 'polypeptide(L)'
;MQQRQQQQQQQQQQQQQQQQQLKLQAKPDIGTDSGEELSDTEGFVSDICQYCNSSELSDLLLIVRRSEEDDLSSEEAEDCNENGGQFAQLRQREFHAHKFVLAKSSEFFRTILYSANWPAPSVSASSNFAAERSLCELVEDDACFQCFEHFLRFLYAGRVFINRATAIGLLRLADKYQVWSLRQQTEQFMTENAQPPNIRNAVLWYPWAKHLQLDKLAATCFNTVCWNAKQAVELDEFLEVGPDFVRDLLHTGKLVIEDEYAVLRQLLLPWLGVGDRFQRYVVEMLPMIRFPMMSAKQLWELESSSLSQTEESNKLLGDLIAKAYRYRALCPWQHELKQAEFSSKFYRPRSYMCLAVDNIKVGNTMRFGLQVEIRTQSGPVPSPIRDADWKMGYQKSCDNWTFKLVSQESSFPAGTGVTVDLVALCENDSGDIVNYFREKNFQFCRSSQFHQCQFDIGKGPGRRDAKTLHILLRITSPKVPPAT
;
A
#
# COMPACT_ATOMS: atom_id res chain seq x y z
N MET A 1 22.35 48.18 41.69
CA MET A 1 21.30 47.19 41.37
C MET A 1 21.68 46.37 40.13
N GLN A 2 21.92 46.99 38.97
CA GLN A 2 22.34 46.28 37.74
C GLN A 2 23.63 45.45 37.90
N GLN A 3 24.68 45.97 38.55
CA GLN A 3 25.91 45.19 38.78
C GLN A 3 25.70 43.94 39.65
N ARG A 4 24.79 43.99 40.63
CA ARG A 4 24.45 42.82 41.47
C ARG A 4 23.66 41.76 40.68
N GLN A 5 22.78 42.20 39.78
CA GLN A 5 22.08 41.30 38.85
C GLN A 5 23.04 40.62 37.87
N GLN A 6 24.02 41.36 37.35
CA GLN A 6 25.02 40.80 36.43
C GLN A 6 25.92 39.76 37.12
N GLN A 7 26.34 40.03 38.36
CA GLN A 7 27.10 39.05 39.15
C GLN A 7 26.29 37.80 39.48
N GLN A 8 25.00 37.94 39.82
CA GLN A 8 24.13 36.77 40.07
C GLN A 8 23.92 35.92 38.80
N GLN A 9 23.76 36.55 37.64
CA GLN A 9 23.65 35.81 36.37
C GLN A 9 24.94 35.07 36.01
N GLN A 10 26.12 35.68 36.23
CA GLN A 10 27.39 35.00 36.00
C GLN A 10 27.60 33.81 36.97
N GLN A 11 27.23 33.96 38.24
CA GLN A 11 27.29 32.85 39.19
C GLN A 11 26.36 31.68 38.82
N GLN A 12 25.15 31.98 38.37
CA GLN A 12 24.22 30.94 37.90
C GLN A 12 24.72 30.22 36.65
N GLN A 13 25.32 30.94 35.69
CA GLN A 13 25.92 30.31 34.51
C GLN A 13 27.12 29.44 34.86
N GLN A 14 27.97 29.87 35.80
CA GLN A 14 29.09 29.03 36.25
C GLN A 14 28.62 27.77 36.97
N GLN A 15 27.60 27.86 37.83
CA GLN A 15 27.04 26.66 38.49
C GLN A 15 26.40 25.69 37.48
N GLN A 16 25.71 26.20 36.45
CA GLN A 16 25.13 25.34 35.41
C GLN A 16 26.21 24.64 34.57
N GLN A 17 27.29 25.35 34.20
CA GLN A 17 28.41 24.72 33.49
C GLN A 17 29.13 23.67 34.34
N GLN A 18 29.30 23.94 35.65
CA GLN A 18 29.93 22.99 36.56
C GLN A 18 29.06 21.73 36.78
N GLN A 19 27.73 21.88 36.86
CA GLN A 19 26.80 20.74 36.89
C GLN A 19 26.78 19.95 35.57
N GLN A 20 26.91 20.62 34.42
CA GLN A 20 27.04 19.94 33.12
C GLN A 20 28.35 19.15 33.00
N GLN A 21 29.46 19.69 33.50
CA GLN A 21 30.74 18.97 33.54
C GLN A 21 30.68 17.77 34.50
N LEU A 22 30.05 17.90 35.67
CA LEU A 22 29.83 16.77 36.59
C LEU A 22 28.94 15.68 35.98
N LYS A 23 27.94 16.05 35.17
CA LYS A 23 27.09 15.08 34.43
C LYS A 23 27.85 14.39 33.28
N LEU A 24 28.83 15.05 32.67
CA LEU A 24 29.67 14.46 31.62
C LEU A 24 30.78 13.55 32.19
N GLN A 25 31.17 13.75 33.45
CA GLN A 25 32.17 12.91 34.15
C GLN A 25 31.57 11.74 34.94
N ALA A 26 30.25 11.74 35.18
CA ALA A 26 29.54 10.59 35.75
C ALA A 26 29.35 9.51 34.68
N LYS A 27 30.40 8.71 34.42
CA LYS A 27 30.22 7.37 33.84
C LYS A 27 29.33 6.57 34.80
N PRO A 28 28.27 5.89 34.33
CA PRO A 28 27.73 4.78 35.09
C PRO A 28 28.83 3.73 35.17
N ASP A 29 29.12 3.22 36.37
CA ASP A 29 29.88 1.99 36.56
C ASP A 29 29.08 0.84 35.92
N ILE A 30 29.23 0.70 34.60
CA ILE A 30 28.90 -0.50 33.88
C ILE A 30 30.10 -1.41 34.15
N GLY A 31 29.92 -2.30 35.12
CA GLY A 31 30.78 -3.47 35.26
C GLY A 31 30.89 -4.13 33.89
N THR A 32 32.12 -4.30 33.44
CA THR A 32 32.49 -5.17 32.34
C THR A 32 32.15 -6.61 32.74
N ASP A 33 30.90 -7.01 32.53
CA ASP A 33 30.42 -8.38 32.68
C ASP A 33 29.35 -8.72 31.62
N SER A 34 29.52 -8.21 30.40
CA SER A 34 28.54 -8.35 29.33
C SER A 34 28.99 -9.28 28.19
N GLY A 35 30.01 -10.10 28.44
CA GLY A 35 30.56 -11.04 27.44
C GLY A 35 30.12 -12.48 27.66
N GLU A 36 30.07 -12.94 28.92
CA GLU A 36 29.73 -14.32 29.28
C GLU A 36 28.21 -14.54 29.45
N GLU A 37 27.47 -13.56 29.98
CA GLU A 37 26.00 -13.69 30.14
C GLU A 37 25.23 -13.78 28.82
N LEU A 38 25.73 -13.15 27.74
CA LEU A 38 25.10 -13.23 26.41
C LEU A 38 25.32 -14.60 25.75
N SER A 39 26.48 -15.23 25.97
CA SER A 39 26.73 -16.60 25.45
C SER A 39 25.92 -17.65 26.20
N ASP A 40 25.73 -17.49 27.51
CA ASP A 40 24.97 -18.43 28.32
C ASP A 40 23.47 -18.36 28.02
N THR A 41 22.95 -17.17 27.72
CA THR A 41 21.54 -16.99 27.33
C THR A 41 21.25 -17.49 25.92
N GLU A 42 22.14 -17.25 24.95
CA GLU A 42 22.01 -17.83 23.61
C GLU A 42 22.14 -19.36 23.62
N GLY A 43 23.05 -19.91 24.45
CA GLY A 43 23.18 -21.35 24.69
C GLY A 43 21.91 -21.95 25.26
N PHE A 44 21.35 -21.35 26.33
CA PHE A 44 20.09 -21.79 26.93
C PHE A 44 18.90 -21.76 25.95
N VAL A 45 18.78 -20.69 25.14
CA VAL A 45 17.72 -20.59 24.12
C VAL A 45 17.91 -21.65 23.04
N SER A 46 19.15 -21.91 22.62
CA SER A 46 19.45 -22.97 21.65
C SER A 46 19.09 -24.36 22.20
N ASP A 47 19.38 -24.62 23.47
CA ASP A 47 19.09 -25.90 24.12
C ASP A 47 17.59 -26.09 24.31
N ILE A 48 16.86 -25.06 24.75
CA ILE A 48 15.41 -25.17 24.95
C ILE A 48 14.64 -25.32 23.63
N CYS A 49 15.17 -24.74 22.53
CA CYS A 49 14.60 -24.92 21.20
C CYS A 49 14.58 -26.39 20.74
N GLN A 50 15.51 -27.22 21.21
CA GLN A 50 15.55 -28.65 20.87
C GLN A 50 14.33 -29.39 21.44
N TYR A 51 13.78 -28.90 22.55
CA TYR A 51 12.58 -29.44 23.18
C TYR A 51 11.26 -28.85 22.63
N CYS A 52 11.32 -27.96 21.63
CA CYS A 52 10.12 -27.45 20.98
C CYS A 52 9.33 -28.59 20.33
N ASN A 53 8.05 -28.74 20.68
CA ASN A 53 7.19 -29.84 20.23
C ASN A 53 7.70 -31.24 20.62
N SER A 54 8.51 -31.35 21.67
CA SER A 54 8.90 -32.62 22.28
C SER A 54 8.07 -32.88 23.54
N SER A 55 7.72 -34.15 23.77
CA SER A 55 7.03 -34.54 25.01
C SER A 55 7.94 -34.47 26.24
N GLU A 56 9.26 -34.44 26.04
CA GLU A 56 10.26 -34.29 27.10
C GLU A 56 10.12 -32.92 27.77
N LEU A 57 10.05 -32.90 29.10
CA LEU A 57 9.95 -31.70 29.94
C LEU A 57 8.71 -30.80 29.69
N SER A 58 7.82 -31.19 28.77
CA SER A 58 6.57 -30.47 28.50
C SER A 58 5.57 -30.53 29.67
N ASP A 59 5.12 -29.36 30.10
CA ASP A 59 4.09 -29.13 31.14
C ASP A 59 2.75 -28.64 30.57
N LEU A 60 2.69 -28.45 29.24
CA LEU A 60 1.51 -28.03 28.49
C LEU A 60 1.35 -28.87 27.20
N LEU A 61 0.11 -29.31 26.96
CA LEU A 61 -0.33 -29.81 25.67
C LEU A 61 -1.24 -28.76 25.02
N LEU A 62 -0.80 -28.20 23.90
CA LEU A 62 -1.58 -27.30 23.06
C LEU A 62 -2.35 -28.12 22.02
N ILE A 63 -3.67 -28.05 22.05
CA ILE A 63 -4.53 -28.60 20.99
C ILE A 63 -4.98 -27.45 20.12
N VAL A 64 -4.54 -27.41 18.87
CA VAL A 64 -4.97 -26.42 17.89
C VAL A 64 -5.99 -27.09 16.97
N ARG A 65 -7.20 -26.53 16.87
CA ARG A 65 -8.26 -26.99 15.97
C ARG A 65 -8.44 -26.01 14.83
N ARG A 66 -8.76 -26.53 13.65
CA ARG A 66 -9.16 -25.74 12.48
C ARG A 66 -10.62 -25.28 12.64
N SER A 67 -10.95 -24.04 12.32
CA SER A 67 -12.33 -23.53 12.36
C SER A 67 -13.17 -24.11 11.23
N GLU A 68 -14.41 -24.52 11.55
CA GLU A 68 -15.35 -25.16 10.62
C GLU A 68 -15.98 -24.18 9.60
N GLU A 69 -15.79 -22.86 9.75
CA GLU A 69 -16.35 -21.85 8.85
C GLU A 69 -15.70 -21.83 7.45
N ASP A 70 -14.53 -22.45 7.28
CA ASP A 70 -13.78 -22.51 6.01
C ASP A 70 -14.16 -23.73 5.13
N ASP A 71 -15.03 -24.64 5.60
CA ASP A 71 -15.39 -25.91 4.93
C ASP A 71 -16.46 -25.74 3.81
N LEU A 72 -16.43 -24.63 3.05
CA LEU A 72 -17.39 -24.37 1.96
C LEU A 72 -17.03 -24.99 0.59
N SER A 73 -16.08 -25.93 0.53
CA SER A 73 -15.91 -26.84 -0.61
C SER A 73 -16.35 -28.25 -0.21
N SER A 74 -17.64 -28.52 -0.37
CA SER A 74 -18.33 -29.77 -0.07
C SER A 74 -17.98 -30.92 -1.02
N GLU A 75 -16.70 -31.25 -1.18
CA GLU A 75 -16.24 -32.43 -1.95
C GLU A 75 -15.35 -33.39 -1.14
N GLU A 76 -14.83 -32.99 0.03
CA GLU A 76 -13.90 -33.83 0.81
C GLU A 76 -14.58 -34.71 1.90
N ALA A 77 -15.92 -34.65 2.03
CA ALA A 77 -16.63 -35.30 3.13
C ALA A 77 -17.19 -36.71 2.84
N GLU A 78 -17.10 -37.23 1.60
CA GLU A 78 -17.79 -38.49 1.22
C GLU A 78 -16.92 -39.76 1.13
N ASP A 79 -15.63 -39.73 1.47
CA ASP A 79 -14.80 -40.96 1.45
C ASP A 79 -14.37 -41.40 2.86
N CYS A 80 -15.35 -41.83 3.66
CA CYS A 80 -15.14 -42.29 5.03
C CYS A 80 -15.26 -43.82 5.15
N ASN A 81 -14.17 -44.54 4.85
CA ASN A 81 -13.75 -45.72 5.61
C ASN A 81 -12.39 -46.21 5.10
N GLU A 82 -11.28 -45.84 5.77
CA GLU A 82 -10.05 -46.67 5.95
C GLU A 82 -8.83 -45.84 6.43
N ASN A 83 -8.81 -44.51 6.30
CA ASN A 83 -7.63 -43.67 6.63
C ASN A 83 -7.83 -42.60 7.73
N GLY A 84 -8.56 -42.92 8.81
CA GLY A 84 -8.98 -41.96 9.84
C GLY A 84 -7.87 -41.20 10.60
N GLY A 85 -6.62 -41.69 10.60
CA GLY A 85 -5.50 -41.04 11.31
C GLY A 85 -4.91 -39.82 10.59
N GLN A 86 -4.92 -39.80 9.26
CA GLN A 86 -4.34 -38.72 8.46
C GLN A 86 -5.32 -37.54 8.34
N PHE A 87 -6.63 -37.82 8.30
CA PHE A 87 -7.69 -36.80 8.32
C PHE A 87 -7.88 -36.13 9.70
N ALA A 88 -7.60 -36.83 10.80
CA ALA A 88 -7.63 -36.22 12.13
C ALA A 88 -6.58 -35.10 12.30
N GLN A 89 -5.38 -35.27 11.72
CA GLN A 89 -4.34 -34.23 11.68
C GLN A 89 -4.71 -33.01 10.82
N LEU A 90 -5.65 -33.17 9.88
CA LEU A 90 -6.14 -32.07 9.04
C LEU A 90 -7.12 -31.14 9.78
N ARG A 91 -7.75 -31.61 10.87
CA ARG A 91 -8.68 -30.82 11.69
C ARG A 91 -8.13 -30.41 13.05
N GLN A 92 -7.20 -31.19 13.60
CA GLN A 92 -6.62 -30.93 14.90
C GLN A 92 -5.12 -31.29 14.93
N ARG A 93 -4.31 -30.44 15.55
CA ARG A 93 -2.88 -30.68 15.78
C ARG A 93 -2.55 -30.54 17.27
N GLU A 94 -1.71 -31.44 17.74
CA GLU A 94 -1.22 -31.44 19.11
C GLU A 94 0.22 -30.95 19.15
N PHE A 95 0.52 -30.02 20.04
CA PHE A 95 1.86 -29.51 20.26
C PHE A 95 2.26 -29.60 21.72
N HIS A 96 3.37 -30.25 21.99
CA HIS A 96 3.97 -30.25 23.32
C HIS A 96 4.73 -28.94 23.54
N ALA A 97 4.44 -28.25 24.64
CA ALA A 97 5.01 -26.94 24.92
C ALA A 97 5.33 -26.73 26.41
N HIS A 98 6.03 -25.63 26.68
CA HIS A 98 6.48 -25.21 28.00
C HIS A 98 5.76 -23.92 28.40
N LYS A 99 4.99 -23.92 29.50
CA LYS A 99 4.17 -22.78 29.92
C LYS A 99 4.98 -21.51 30.09
N PHE A 100 6.18 -21.62 30.67
CA PHE A 100 7.03 -20.47 30.94
C PHE A 100 7.56 -19.83 29.65
N VAL A 101 7.89 -20.63 28.62
CA VAL A 101 8.34 -20.12 27.32
C VAL A 101 7.20 -19.32 26.67
N LEU A 102 6.00 -19.90 26.60
CA LEU A 102 4.84 -19.23 26.00
C LEU A 102 4.48 -17.95 26.75
N ALA A 103 4.42 -17.99 28.08
CA ALA A 103 4.09 -16.84 28.91
C ALA A 103 5.18 -15.75 28.90
N LYS A 104 6.44 -16.12 28.68
CA LYS A 104 7.52 -15.15 28.51
C LYS A 104 7.44 -14.45 27.15
N SER A 105 7.06 -15.19 26.10
CA SER A 105 7.05 -14.69 24.72
C SER A 105 5.74 -14.01 24.31
N SER A 106 4.65 -14.17 25.07
CA SER A 106 3.32 -13.65 24.76
C SER A 106 2.53 -13.30 26.01
N GLU A 107 2.02 -12.07 26.08
CA GLU A 107 1.15 -11.62 27.18
C GLU A 107 -0.21 -12.32 27.17
N PHE A 108 -0.71 -12.70 25.99
CA PHE A 108 -1.90 -13.55 25.86
C PHE A 108 -1.68 -14.89 26.57
N PHE A 109 -0.58 -15.59 26.26
CA PHE A 109 -0.30 -16.88 26.89
C PHE A 109 0.01 -16.74 28.39
N ARG A 110 0.63 -15.64 28.81
CA ARG A 110 0.81 -15.35 30.23
C ARG A 110 -0.53 -15.25 30.96
N THR A 111 -1.47 -14.53 30.36
CA THR A 111 -2.81 -14.33 30.92
C THR A 111 -3.57 -15.64 30.96
N ILE A 112 -3.61 -16.40 29.86
CA ILE A 112 -4.42 -17.62 29.78
C ILE A 112 -3.88 -18.75 30.68
N LEU A 113 -2.57 -18.81 30.90
CA LEU A 113 -1.93 -19.89 31.66
C LEU A 113 -1.79 -19.60 33.16
N TYR A 114 -1.71 -18.32 33.57
CA TYR A 114 -1.42 -17.93 34.95
C TYR A 114 -2.47 -17.03 35.62
N SER A 115 -3.48 -16.54 34.89
CA SER A 115 -4.57 -15.76 35.49
C SER A 115 -5.61 -16.67 36.15
N ALA A 116 -6.00 -16.34 37.39
CA ALA A 116 -7.04 -17.06 38.13
C ALA A 116 -8.45 -16.90 37.52
N ASN A 117 -8.64 -15.92 36.63
CA ASN A 117 -9.94 -15.55 36.08
C ASN A 117 -10.26 -16.23 34.74
N TRP A 118 -9.30 -16.94 34.15
CA TRP A 118 -9.52 -17.70 32.92
C TRP A 118 -9.85 -19.15 33.26
N PRO A 119 -10.78 -19.84 32.56
CA PRO A 119 -11.01 -21.26 32.77
C PRO A 119 -9.67 -21.99 32.71
N ALA A 120 -9.26 -22.56 33.85
CA ALA A 120 -7.98 -23.22 33.97
C ALA A 120 -7.90 -24.31 32.89
N PRO A 121 -6.73 -24.47 32.24
CA PRO A 121 -6.52 -25.53 31.27
C PRO A 121 -6.98 -26.87 31.87
N SER A 122 -7.89 -27.56 31.20
CA SER A 122 -8.52 -28.75 31.75
C SER A 122 -7.44 -29.82 32.00
N VAL A 123 -7.41 -30.34 33.22
CA VAL A 123 -6.59 -31.53 33.53
C VAL A 123 -7.24 -32.72 32.83
N SER A 124 -6.56 -33.31 31.85
CA SER A 124 -7.09 -34.42 31.06
C SER A 124 -7.30 -35.65 31.95
N ALA A 125 -8.55 -36.05 32.16
CA ALA A 125 -8.92 -37.23 32.96
C ALA A 125 -8.86 -38.56 32.17
N SER A 126 -8.33 -38.59 30.95
CA SER A 126 -8.56 -39.71 30.01
C SER A 126 -7.31 -40.48 29.55
N SER A 127 -6.18 -40.39 30.23
CA SER A 127 -5.12 -41.40 30.07
C SER A 127 -4.36 -41.61 31.37
N ASN A 128 -4.09 -42.87 31.72
CA ASN A 128 -3.42 -43.30 32.95
C ASN A 128 -1.92 -42.89 33.03
N PHE A 129 -1.52 -41.78 32.39
CA PHE A 129 -0.14 -41.29 32.36
C PHE A 129 0.01 -39.75 32.47
N ALA A 130 -1.06 -38.97 32.67
CA ALA A 130 -0.97 -37.51 32.72
C ALA A 130 -1.87 -36.88 33.80
N ALA A 131 -1.45 -36.97 35.06
CA ALA A 131 -2.06 -36.22 36.17
C ALA A 131 -1.48 -34.80 36.35
N GLU A 132 -0.47 -34.41 35.55
CA GLU A 132 0.36 -33.22 35.82
C GLU A 132 0.46 -32.24 34.63
N ARG A 133 -0.09 -32.58 33.45
CA ARG A 133 -0.02 -31.73 32.25
C ARG A 133 -1.30 -30.93 32.09
N SER A 134 -1.15 -29.64 31.85
CA SER A 134 -2.26 -28.75 31.51
C SER A 134 -2.62 -28.88 30.03
N LEU A 135 -3.92 -28.90 29.72
CA LEU A 135 -4.44 -28.90 28.34
C LEU A 135 -4.94 -27.52 27.96
N CYS A 136 -4.45 -26.96 26.86
CA CYS A 136 -4.96 -25.69 26.32
C CYS A 136 -5.44 -25.88 24.89
N GLU A 137 -6.73 -25.62 24.66
CA GLU A 137 -7.35 -25.72 23.34
C GLU A 137 -7.41 -24.34 22.67
N LEU A 138 -7.02 -24.28 21.41
CA LEU A 138 -7.00 -23.09 20.56
C LEU A 138 -7.74 -23.40 19.26
N VAL A 139 -8.46 -22.42 18.72
CA VAL A 139 -9.16 -22.55 17.45
C VAL A 139 -8.60 -21.51 16.48
N GLU A 140 -8.13 -21.97 15.33
CA GLU A 140 -7.53 -21.17 14.27
C GLU A 140 -8.18 -21.44 12.93
N ASP A 141 -8.23 -20.44 12.07
CA ASP A 141 -8.59 -20.60 10.67
C ASP A 141 -7.49 -21.32 9.89
N ASP A 142 -7.80 -21.77 8.66
CA ASP A 142 -6.90 -22.63 7.88
C ASP A 142 -5.49 -22.05 7.71
N ALA A 143 -5.38 -20.76 7.35
CA ALA A 143 -4.07 -20.11 7.14
C ALA A 143 -3.23 -20.05 8.43
N CYS A 144 -3.84 -19.78 9.58
CA CYS A 144 -3.18 -19.74 10.87
C CYS A 144 -2.86 -21.16 11.37
N PHE A 145 -3.77 -22.11 11.18
CA PHE A 145 -3.58 -23.52 11.53
C PHE A 145 -2.35 -24.12 10.84
N GLN A 146 -2.19 -23.88 9.54
CA GLN A 146 -1.03 -24.35 8.77
C GLN A 146 0.29 -23.68 9.24
N CYS A 147 0.22 -22.41 9.64
CA CYS A 147 1.39 -21.64 10.09
C CYS A 147 1.73 -21.83 11.58
N PHE A 148 0.87 -22.49 12.37
CA PHE A 148 0.98 -22.50 13.83
C PHE A 148 2.30 -23.08 14.34
N GLU A 149 2.82 -24.12 13.70
CA GLU A 149 4.11 -24.71 14.08
C GLU A 149 5.28 -23.72 13.91
N HIS A 150 5.26 -22.94 12.83
CA HIS A 150 6.27 -21.91 12.56
C HIS A 150 6.18 -20.79 13.60
N PHE A 151 4.96 -20.41 13.98
CA PHE A 151 4.69 -19.47 15.06
C PHE A 151 5.18 -20.00 16.40
N LEU A 152 4.87 -21.26 16.75
CA LEU A 152 5.33 -21.88 17.99
C LEU A 152 6.85 -21.90 18.04
N ARG A 153 7.52 -22.31 16.97
CA ARG A 153 8.98 -22.32 16.87
C ARG A 153 9.57 -20.92 17.05
N PHE A 154 8.90 -19.86 16.59
CA PHE A 154 9.32 -18.49 16.84
C PHE A 154 9.34 -18.16 18.34
N LEU A 155 8.35 -18.63 19.11
CA LEU A 155 8.30 -18.37 20.56
C LEU A 155 9.47 -18.98 21.33
N TYR A 156 10.06 -20.06 20.81
CA TYR A 156 11.27 -20.68 21.37
C TYR A 156 12.55 -20.02 20.85
N ALA A 157 12.65 -19.84 19.54
CA ALA A 157 13.92 -19.50 18.89
C ALA A 157 14.12 -18.00 18.64
N GLY A 158 13.08 -17.18 18.77
CA GLY A 158 13.09 -15.76 18.40
C GLY A 158 13.27 -15.49 16.90
N ARG A 159 13.33 -16.55 16.07
CA ARG A 159 13.54 -16.47 14.61
C ARG A 159 12.60 -17.42 13.88
N VAL A 160 12.11 -16.99 12.73
CA VAL A 160 11.24 -17.76 11.85
C VAL A 160 11.47 -17.38 10.40
N PHE A 161 11.33 -18.34 9.50
CA PHE A 161 11.38 -18.07 8.06
C PHE A 161 10.00 -17.59 7.60
N ILE A 162 9.92 -16.35 7.15
CA ILE A 162 8.70 -15.74 6.61
C ILE A 162 8.77 -15.80 5.09
N ASN A 163 7.71 -16.31 4.46
CA ASN A 163 7.56 -16.30 3.01
C ASN A 163 6.19 -15.73 2.61
N ARG A 164 5.94 -15.59 1.31
CA ARG A 164 4.72 -14.94 0.80
C ARG A 164 3.43 -15.67 1.17
N ALA A 165 3.47 -16.99 1.27
CA ALA A 165 2.32 -17.82 1.62
C ALA A 165 2.03 -17.80 3.14
N THR A 166 3.09 -17.80 3.95
CA THR A 166 2.99 -17.83 5.43
C THR A 166 2.82 -16.46 6.07
N ALA A 167 3.14 -15.37 5.36
CA ALA A 167 3.14 -14.02 5.90
C ALA A 167 1.79 -13.61 6.52
N ILE A 168 0.66 -13.89 5.86
CA ILE A 168 -0.67 -13.55 6.38
C ILE A 168 -0.96 -14.34 7.67
N GLY A 169 -0.76 -15.67 7.65
CA GLY A 169 -1.01 -16.53 8.81
C GLY A 169 -0.14 -16.16 10.00
N LEU A 170 1.16 -15.94 9.79
CA LEU A 170 2.08 -15.51 10.84
C LEU A 170 1.74 -14.12 11.39
N LEU A 171 1.34 -13.18 10.54
CA LEU A 171 0.93 -11.85 10.99
C LEU A 171 -0.31 -11.92 11.88
N ARG A 172 -1.30 -12.72 11.49
CA ARG A 172 -2.54 -12.91 12.24
C ARG A 172 -2.32 -13.62 13.57
N LEU A 173 -1.51 -14.67 13.58
CA LEU A 173 -1.10 -15.35 14.81
C LEU A 173 -0.35 -14.38 15.73
N ALA A 174 0.60 -13.61 15.20
CA ALA A 174 1.35 -12.63 15.98
C ALA A 174 0.44 -11.55 16.60
N ASP A 175 -0.57 -11.10 15.87
CA ASP A 175 -1.53 -10.13 16.39
C ASP A 175 -2.45 -10.74 17.45
N LYS A 176 -3.09 -11.89 17.15
CA LYS A 176 -4.00 -12.61 18.04
C LYS A 176 -3.34 -12.99 19.37
N TYR A 177 -2.11 -13.48 19.31
CA TYR A 177 -1.33 -13.91 20.47
C TYR A 177 -0.41 -12.82 21.01
N GLN A 178 -0.53 -11.57 20.56
CA GLN A 178 0.18 -10.40 21.09
C GLN A 178 1.72 -10.55 21.10
N VAL A 179 2.28 -11.09 20.03
CA VAL A 179 3.73 -11.28 19.83
C VAL A 179 4.27 -10.15 18.95
N TRP A 180 4.57 -9.01 19.58
CA TRP A 180 4.97 -7.78 18.87
C TRP A 180 6.24 -7.89 18.04
N SER A 181 7.25 -8.63 18.51
CA SER A 181 8.47 -8.83 17.75
C SER A 181 8.22 -9.55 16.42
N LEU A 182 7.34 -10.57 16.41
CA LEU A 182 6.95 -11.26 15.19
C LEU A 182 6.10 -10.37 14.29
N ARG A 183 5.11 -9.66 14.87
CA ARG A 183 4.25 -8.74 14.11
C ARG A 183 5.08 -7.71 13.34
N GLN A 184 6.08 -7.11 13.98
CA GLN A 184 6.99 -6.14 13.35
C GLN A 184 7.85 -6.77 12.25
N GLN A 185 8.43 -7.95 12.50
CA GLN A 185 9.23 -8.67 11.50
C GLN A 185 8.39 -9.03 10.26
N THR A 186 7.16 -9.51 10.47
CA THR A 186 6.24 -9.84 9.38
C THR A 186 5.75 -8.60 8.64
N GLU A 187 5.42 -7.51 9.34
CA GLU A 187 5.04 -6.23 8.71
C GLU A 187 6.18 -5.69 7.83
N GLN A 188 7.42 -5.73 8.31
CA GLN A 188 8.58 -5.28 7.54
C GLN A 188 8.76 -6.14 6.29
N PHE A 189 8.75 -7.48 6.44
CA PHE A 189 8.85 -8.40 5.32
C PHE A 189 7.75 -8.17 4.28
N MET A 190 6.51 -7.99 4.73
CA MET A 190 5.37 -7.73 3.85
C MET A 190 5.50 -6.38 3.16
N THR A 191 5.97 -5.34 3.86
CA THR A 191 6.14 -4.00 3.27
C THR A 191 7.19 -4.02 2.16
N GLU A 192 8.30 -4.72 2.37
CA GLU A 192 9.35 -4.90 1.36
C GLU A 192 8.86 -5.73 0.16
N ASN A 193 8.05 -6.76 0.41
CA ASN A 193 7.53 -7.65 -0.64
C ASN A 193 6.20 -7.20 -1.28
N ALA A 194 5.60 -6.11 -0.81
CA ALA A 194 4.43 -5.46 -1.41
C ALA A 194 4.81 -4.30 -2.35
N GLN A 195 6.07 -3.89 -2.35
CA GLN A 195 6.58 -2.92 -3.33
C GLN A 195 6.47 -3.51 -4.76
N PRO A 196 6.36 -2.67 -5.79
CA PRO A 196 6.43 -3.13 -7.18
C PRO A 196 7.74 -3.91 -7.41
N PRO A 197 7.72 -5.00 -8.20
CA PRO A 197 6.64 -5.43 -9.11
C PRO A 197 5.65 -6.45 -8.50
N ASN A 198 5.66 -6.70 -7.19
CA ASN A 198 4.87 -7.78 -6.59
C ASN A 198 3.39 -7.38 -6.38
N ILE A 199 2.65 -7.19 -7.47
CA ILE A 199 1.28 -6.65 -7.47
C ILE A 199 0.30 -7.62 -6.80
N ARG A 200 0.43 -8.93 -7.05
CA ARG A 200 -0.42 -9.96 -6.43
C ARG A 200 -0.36 -9.92 -4.91
N ASN A 201 0.84 -9.76 -4.34
CA ASN A 201 1.00 -9.63 -2.89
C ASN A 201 0.29 -8.36 -2.38
N ALA A 202 0.44 -7.23 -3.08
CA ALA A 202 -0.22 -5.98 -2.71
C ALA A 202 -1.75 -6.10 -2.69
N VAL A 203 -2.34 -6.79 -3.66
CA VAL A 203 -3.79 -7.05 -3.71
C VAL A 203 -4.22 -7.94 -2.53
N LEU A 204 -3.55 -9.07 -2.33
CA LEU A 204 -3.89 -10.04 -1.27
C LEU A 204 -3.67 -9.50 0.16
N TRP A 205 -2.64 -8.67 0.36
CA TRP A 205 -2.25 -8.21 1.69
C TRP A 205 -2.94 -6.91 2.12
N TYR A 206 -3.49 -6.14 1.18
CA TYR A 206 -4.15 -4.88 1.50
C TYR A 206 -5.33 -5.03 2.49
N PRO A 207 -6.27 -5.98 2.34
CA PRO A 207 -7.38 -6.15 3.26
C PRO A 207 -6.89 -6.41 4.70
N TRP A 208 -5.87 -7.26 4.85
CA TRP A 208 -5.26 -7.56 6.14
C TRP A 208 -4.52 -6.37 6.73
N ALA A 209 -3.80 -5.61 5.91
CA ALA A 209 -3.11 -4.40 6.35
C ALA A 209 -4.11 -3.35 6.88
N LYS A 210 -5.29 -3.22 6.25
CA LYS A 210 -6.37 -2.35 6.74
C LYS A 210 -7.00 -2.87 8.03
N HIS A 211 -7.33 -4.16 8.07
CA HIS A 211 -7.96 -4.79 9.23
C HIS A 211 -7.09 -4.66 10.49
N LEU A 212 -5.79 -4.90 10.35
CA LEU A 212 -4.80 -4.85 11.44
C LEU A 212 -4.20 -3.46 11.67
N GLN A 213 -4.70 -2.42 10.97
CA GLN A 213 -4.26 -1.02 11.09
C GLN A 213 -2.75 -0.81 10.83
N LEU A 214 -2.20 -1.52 9.84
CA LEU A 214 -0.81 -1.40 9.41
C LEU A 214 -0.69 -0.34 8.32
N ASP A 215 -0.65 0.93 8.73
CA ASP A 215 -0.73 2.08 7.81
C ASP A 215 0.35 2.08 6.73
N LYS A 216 1.60 1.73 7.09
CA LYS A 216 2.73 1.71 6.15
C LYS A 216 2.56 0.63 5.08
N LEU A 217 2.15 -0.57 5.50
CA LEU A 217 1.88 -1.67 4.59
C LEU A 217 0.67 -1.36 3.71
N ALA A 218 -0.43 -0.86 4.28
CA ALA A 218 -1.64 -0.51 3.54
C ALA A 218 -1.36 0.57 2.48
N ALA A 219 -0.60 1.61 2.83
CA ALA A 219 -0.19 2.65 1.89
C ALA A 219 0.71 2.10 0.78
N THR A 220 1.63 1.19 1.11
CA THR A 220 2.51 0.53 0.14
C THR A 220 1.70 -0.30 -0.85
N CYS A 221 0.86 -1.21 -0.34
CA CYS A 221 -0.01 -2.04 -1.18
C CYS A 221 -0.91 -1.19 -2.09
N PHE A 222 -1.55 -0.15 -1.52
CA PHE A 222 -2.43 0.75 -2.28
C PHE A 222 -1.68 1.48 -3.40
N ASN A 223 -0.49 2.00 -3.12
CA ASN A 223 0.31 2.69 -4.14
C ASN A 223 0.79 1.71 -5.23
N THR A 224 1.24 0.50 -4.86
CA THR A 224 1.65 -0.54 -5.83
C THR A 224 0.53 -0.87 -6.81
N VAL A 225 -0.69 -1.08 -6.30
CA VAL A 225 -1.87 -1.34 -7.14
C VAL A 225 -2.26 -0.11 -7.96
N CYS A 226 -2.20 1.10 -7.39
CA CYS A 226 -2.48 2.34 -8.13
C CYS A 226 -1.54 2.54 -9.32
N TRP A 227 -0.25 2.23 -9.18
CA TRP A 227 0.75 2.44 -10.23
C TRP A 227 0.72 1.37 -11.31
N ASN A 228 0.26 0.17 -10.97
CA ASN A 228 0.21 -0.99 -11.85
C ASN A 228 -1.23 -1.49 -12.01
N ALA A 229 -2.17 -0.55 -12.19
CA ALA A 229 -3.59 -0.89 -12.20
C ALA A 229 -3.95 -1.80 -13.37
N LYS A 230 -3.28 -1.63 -14.52
CA LYS A 230 -3.47 -2.47 -15.71
C LYS A 230 -3.21 -3.94 -15.41
N GLN A 231 -2.08 -4.26 -14.79
CA GLN A 231 -1.75 -5.62 -14.38
C GLN A 231 -2.61 -6.09 -13.21
N ALA A 232 -2.98 -5.18 -12.29
CA ALA A 232 -3.81 -5.53 -11.13
C ALA A 232 -5.21 -5.99 -11.53
N VAL A 233 -5.84 -5.37 -12.53
CA VAL A 233 -7.19 -5.76 -12.99
C VAL A 233 -7.21 -7.08 -13.78
N GLU A 234 -6.05 -7.54 -14.25
CA GLU A 234 -5.91 -8.84 -14.91
C GLU A 234 -5.83 -10.01 -13.89
N LEU A 235 -5.64 -9.72 -12.60
CA LEU A 235 -5.58 -10.73 -11.55
C LEU A 235 -7.00 -11.13 -11.10
N ASP A 236 -7.24 -12.44 -10.99
CA ASP A 236 -8.50 -12.97 -10.47
C ASP A 236 -8.75 -12.51 -9.03
N GLU A 237 -7.69 -12.39 -8.23
CA GLU A 237 -7.78 -11.92 -6.83
C GLU A 237 -8.29 -10.48 -6.72
N PHE A 238 -8.17 -9.67 -7.78
CA PHE A 238 -8.73 -8.32 -7.80
C PHE A 238 -10.27 -8.34 -7.75
N LEU A 239 -10.89 -9.38 -8.31
CA LEU A 239 -12.34 -9.54 -8.27
C LEU A 239 -12.85 -9.82 -6.85
N GLU A 240 -12.02 -10.36 -5.96
CA GLU A 240 -12.38 -10.63 -4.56
C GLU A 240 -12.23 -9.40 -3.66
N VAL A 241 -11.62 -8.34 -4.16
CA VAL A 241 -11.35 -7.14 -3.37
C VAL A 241 -12.64 -6.45 -2.92
N GLY A 242 -12.65 -5.98 -1.67
CA GLY A 242 -13.79 -5.30 -1.07
C GLY A 242 -14.15 -3.94 -1.71
N PRO A 243 -15.39 -3.47 -1.52
CA PRO A 243 -15.91 -2.24 -2.12
C PRO A 243 -15.12 -0.98 -1.72
N ASP A 244 -14.65 -0.91 -0.47
CA ASP A 244 -13.94 0.26 0.06
C ASP A 244 -12.63 0.53 -0.68
N PHE A 245 -11.92 -0.54 -1.08
CA PHE A 245 -10.68 -0.39 -1.84
C PHE A 245 -10.95 0.13 -3.25
N VAL A 246 -11.96 -0.41 -3.94
CA VAL A 246 -12.35 0.05 -5.28
C VAL A 246 -12.80 1.52 -5.21
N ARG A 247 -13.56 1.90 -4.19
CA ARG A 247 -13.93 3.29 -3.91
C ARG A 247 -12.69 4.18 -3.77
N ASP A 248 -11.72 3.78 -2.95
CA ASP A 248 -10.48 4.54 -2.75
C ASP A 248 -9.66 4.66 -4.05
N LEU A 249 -9.62 3.60 -4.85
CA LEU A 249 -8.94 3.54 -6.14
C LEU A 249 -9.58 4.51 -7.15
N LEU A 250 -10.92 4.49 -7.25
CA LEU A 250 -11.71 5.42 -8.06
C LEU A 250 -11.63 6.85 -7.54
N HIS A 251 -11.43 7.08 -6.24
CA HIS A 251 -11.26 8.43 -5.71
C HIS A 251 -9.86 9.01 -6.01
N THR A 252 -8.87 8.14 -6.16
CA THR A 252 -7.46 8.52 -6.26
C THR A 252 -7.06 9.07 -7.64
N GLY A 253 -6.35 10.20 -7.65
CA GLY A 253 -5.75 10.77 -8.87
C GLY A 253 -4.38 10.23 -9.25
N LYS A 254 -3.87 9.22 -8.50
CA LYS A 254 -2.59 8.55 -8.74
C LYS A 254 -2.72 7.29 -9.60
N LEU A 255 -3.95 6.82 -9.85
CA LEU A 255 -4.24 5.65 -10.66
C LEU A 255 -3.61 5.82 -12.04
N VAL A 256 -2.70 4.92 -12.39
CA VAL A 256 -2.01 4.82 -13.67
C VAL A 256 -2.74 3.80 -14.52
N ILE A 257 -3.29 4.24 -15.65
CA ILE A 257 -4.08 3.41 -16.57
C ILE A 257 -4.04 4.04 -17.97
N GLU A 258 -4.45 3.33 -19.01
CA GLU A 258 -4.44 3.85 -20.38
C GLU A 258 -5.30 5.12 -20.54
N ASP A 259 -6.59 5.04 -20.19
CA ASP A 259 -7.53 6.16 -20.21
C ASP A 259 -8.68 5.96 -19.19
N GLU A 260 -9.57 6.94 -19.02
CA GLU A 260 -10.70 6.79 -18.08
C GLU A 260 -11.73 5.75 -18.57
N TYR A 261 -11.81 5.51 -19.89
CA TYR A 261 -12.69 4.48 -20.44
C TYR A 261 -12.27 3.08 -19.99
N ALA A 262 -10.96 2.81 -19.92
CA ALA A 262 -10.41 1.59 -19.34
C ALA A 262 -10.73 1.45 -17.85
N VAL A 263 -10.77 2.54 -17.07
CA VAL A 263 -11.21 2.50 -15.66
C VAL A 263 -12.64 1.96 -15.55
N LEU A 264 -13.54 2.40 -16.44
CA LEU A 264 -14.90 1.88 -16.45
C LEU A 264 -14.95 0.43 -16.93
N ARG A 265 -14.36 0.14 -18.10
CA ARG A 265 -14.50 -1.15 -18.80
C ARG A 265 -13.70 -2.30 -18.19
N GLN A 266 -12.47 -2.04 -17.74
CA GLN A 266 -11.53 -3.08 -17.29
C GLN A 266 -11.51 -3.21 -15.77
N LEU A 267 -11.80 -2.13 -15.03
CA LEU A 267 -11.74 -2.13 -13.57
C LEU A 267 -13.14 -2.23 -12.94
N LEU A 268 -14.01 -1.25 -13.21
CA LEU A 268 -15.28 -1.16 -12.50
C LEU A 268 -16.32 -2.20 -12.95
N LEU A 269 -16.56 -2.35 -14.26
CA LEU A 269 -17.59 -3.27 -14.76
C LEU A 269 -17.33 -4.75 -14.45
N PRO A 270 -16.10 -5.30 -14.63
CA PRO A 270 -15.82 -6.69 -14.26
C PRO A 270 -16.00 -6.93 -12.77
N TRP A 271 -15.55 -5.97 -11.94
CA TRP A 271 -15.76 -6.04 -10.50
C TRP A 271 -17.26 -6.01 -10.15
N LEU A 272 -18.05 -5.08 -10.71
CA LEU A 272 -19.50 -5.03 -10.47
C LEU A 272 -20.24 -6.28 -10.98
N GLY A 273 -19.71 -6.97 -11.99
CA GLY A 273 -20.32 -8.16 -12.60
C GLY A 273 -20.32 -9.41 -11.72
N VAL A 274 -19.61 -9.40 -10.58
CA VAL A 274 -19.60 -10.54 -9.66
C VAL A 274 -20.75 -10.42 -8.66
N GLY A 275 -21.61 -11.44 -8.63
CA GLY A 275 -22.73 -11.53 -7.70
C GLY A 275 -23.69 -10.34 -7.80
N ASP A 276 -24.12 -9.83 -6.64
CA ASP A 276 -25.09 -8.74 -6.51
C ASP A 276 -24.43 -7.34 -6.39
N ARG A 277 -23.14 -7.23 -6.72
CA ARG A 277 -22.39 -5.97 -6.56
C ARG A 277 -22.90 -4.86 -7.46
N PHE A 278 -23.37 -5.21 -8.66
CA PHE A 278 -23.94 -4.26 -9.59
C PHE A 278 -25.09 -3.47 -8.96
N GLN A 279 -26.09 -4.16 -8.39
CA GLN A 279 -27.28 -3.51 -7.82
C GLN A 279 -26.92 -2.65 -6.59
N ARG A 280 -25.96 -3.11 -5.79
CA ARG A 280 -25.57 -2.45 -4.54
C ARG A 280 -24.70 -1.21 -4.74
N TYR A 281 -23.74 -1.26 -5.66
CA TYR A 281 -22.67 -0.27 -5.72
C TYR A 281 -22.66 0.59 -6.98
N VAL A 282 -23.43 0.26 -8.03
CA VAL A 282 -23.38 1.01 -9.29
C VAL A 282 -23.76 2.49 -9.12
N VAL A 283 -24.83 2.78 -8.37
CA VAL A 283 -25.31 4.16 -8.16
C VAL A 283 -24.27 5.00 -7.40
N GLU A 284 -23.54 4.37 -6.49
CA GLU A 284 -22.51 5.02 -5.68
C GLU A 284 -21.19 5.22 -6.45
N MET A 285 -20.74 4.19 -7.18
CA MET A 285 -19.42 4.17 -7.80
C MET A 285 -19.38 4.79 -9.20
N LEU A 286 -20.48 4.74 -9.96
CA LEU A 286 -20.52 5.29 -11.31
C LEU A 286 -20.21 6.80 -11.35
N PRO A 287 -20.72 7.66 -10.44
CA PRO A 287 -20.34 9.08 -10.37
C PRO A 287 -18.86 9.34 -10.06
N MET A 288 -18.11 8.34 -9.58
CA MET A 288 -16.67 8.47 -9.30
C MET A 288 -15.81 8.34 -10.56
N ILE A 289 -16.38 7.82 -11.65
CA ILE A 289 -15.76 7.76 -12.97
C ILE A 289 -15.76 9.15 -13.59
N ARG A 290 -14.62 9.56 -14.13
CA ARG A 290 -14.40 10.91 -14.66
C ARG A 290 -14.78 11.00 -16.13
N PHE A 291 -16.07 10.82 -16.44
CA PHE A 291 -16.62 10.88 -17.81
C PHE A 291 -16.12 12.07 -18.65
N PRO A 292 -15.90 13.30 -18.12
CA PRO A 292 -15.35 14.39 -18.90
C PRO A 292 -13.95 14.12 -19.50
N MET A 293 -13.22 13.16 -18.93
CA MET A 293 -11.89 12.73 -19.38
C MET A 293 -11.95 11.63 -20.46
N MET A 294 -13.13 11.09 -20.80
CA MET A 294 -13.29 10.17 -21.93
C MET A 294 -13.44 10.94 -23.23
N SER A 295 -12.95 10.39 -24.35
CA SER A 295 -13.13 11.00 -25.67
C SER A 295 -14.60 11.08 -26.07
N ALA A 296 -14.95 12.01 -26.98
CA ALA A 296 -16.32 12.16 -27.46
C ALA A 296 -16.84 10.87 -28.13
N LYS A 297 -15.96 10.13 -28.83
CA LYS A 297 -16.28 8.82 -29.42
C LYS A 297 -16.64 7.80 -28.33
N GLN A 298 -15.85 7.71 -27.27
CA GLN A 298 -16.11 6.80 -26.15
C GLN A 298 -17.42 7.16 -25.44
N LEU A 299 -17.70 8.45 -25.21
CA LEU A 299 -18.96 8.88 -24.60
C LEU A 299 -20.17 8.50 -25.46
N TRP A 300 -20.07 8.66 -26.78
CA TRP A 300 -21.13 8.24 -27.71
C TRP A 300 -21.33 6.72 -27.73
N GLU A 301 -20.24 5.95 -27.68
CA GLU A 301 -20.31 4.49 -27.54
C GLU A 301 -21.00 4.08 -26.24
N LEU A 302 -20.72 4.76 -25.12
CA LEU A 302 -21.35 4.50 -23.82
C LEU A 302 -22.85 4.84 -23.86
N GLU A 303 -23.22 5.97 -24.46
CA GLU A 303 -24.61 6.41 -24.64
C GLU A 303 -25.42 5.43 -25.49
N SER A 304 -24.79 4.86 -26.52
CA SER A 304 -25.41 3.87 -27.41
C SER A 304 -25.48 2.48 -26.78
N SER A 305 -24.72 2.22 -25.72
CA SER A 305 -24.63 0.91 -25.08
C SER A 305 -25.51 0.82 -23.83
N SER A 306 -26.29 -0.25 -23.70
CA SER A 306 -27.01 -0.58 -22.47
C SER A 306 -26.04 -1.19 -21.43
N LEU A 307 -25.21 -0.35 -20.80
CA LEU A 307 -24.26 -0.78 -19.78
C LEU A 307 -24.92 -1.21 -18.48
N SER A 308 -26.21 -0.92 -18.32
CA SER A 308 -26.88 -1.10 -17.06
C SER A 308 -28.16 -1.92 -17.17
N GLN A 309 -28.35 -2.78 -16.16
CA GLN A 309 -29.47 -3.70 -16.06
C GLN A 309 -30.74 -3.00 -15.56
N THR A 310 -30.61 -1.81 -14.97
CA THR A 310 -31.69 -1.06 -14.33
C THR A 310 -31.96 0.28 -15.01
N GLU A 311 -33.21 0.72 -15.01
CA GLU A 311 -33.62 2.00 -15.61
C GLU A 311 -32.97 3.20 -14.90
N GLU A 312 -32.85 3.13 -13.58
CA GLU A 312 -32.24 4.19 -12.76
C GLU A 312 -30.77 4.44 -13.10
N SER A 313 -29.99 3.39 -13.31
CA SER A 313 -28.59 3.47 -13.70
C SER A 313 -28.40 3.98 -15.12
N ASN A 314 -29.32 3.66 -16.04
CA ASN A 314 -29.31 4.21 -17.40
C ASN A 314 -29.57 5.72 -17.38
N LYS A 315 -30.52 6.17 -16.56
CA LYS A 315 -30.79 7.60 -16.36
C LYS A 315 -29.59 8.32 -15.73
N LEU A 316 -29.01 7.76 -14.68
CA LEU A 316 -27.82 8.31 -14.04
C LEU A 316 -26.63 8.40 -15.01
N LEU A 317 -26.41 7.37 -15.82
CA LEU A 317 -25.39 7.36 -16.85
C LEU A 317 -25.62 8.47 -17.87
N GLY A 318 -26.85 8.64 -18.35
CA GLY A 318 -27.25 9.73 -19.25
C GLY A 318 -26.94 11.11 -18.67
N ASP A 319 -27.29 11.34 -17.40
CA ASP A 319 -27.00 12.59 -16.69
C ASP A 319 -25.48 12.86 -16.57
N LEU A 320 -24.69 11.82 -16.29
CA LEU A 320 -23.23 11.92 -16.18
C LEU A 320 -22.57 12.19 -17.55
N ILE A 321 -23.04 11.55 -18.61
CA ILE A 321 -22.59 11.77 -19.99
C ILE A 321 -22.96 13.20 -20.44
N ALA A 322 -24.18 13.67 -20.15
CA ALA A 322 -24.59 15.03 -20.46
C ALA A 322 -23.70 16.08 -19.76
N LYS A 323 -23.36 15.86 -18.48
CA LYS A 323 -22.39 16.69 -17.74
C LYS A 323 -21.00 16.67 -18.39
N ALA A 324 -20.56 15.51 -18.89
CA ALA A 324 -19.30 15.38 -19.60
C ALA A 324 -19.30 16.18 -20.91
N TYR A 325 -20.32 16.02 -21.76
CA TYR A 325 -20.43 16.81 -22.99
C TYR A 325 -20.48 18.32 -22.72
N ARG A 326 -21.27 18.75 -21.72
CA ARG A 326 -21.32 20.15 -21.29
C ARG A 326 -19.93 20.66 -20.90
N TYR A 327 -19.18 19.92 -20.09
CA TYR A 327 -17.83 20.34 -19.71
C TYR A 327 -16.89 20.43 -20.93
N ARG A 328 -16.91 19.42 -21.81
CA ARG A 328 -16.06 19.41 -23.01
C ARG A 328 -16.37 20.60 -23.93
N ALA A 329 -17.64 20.98 -24.09
CA ALA A 329 -18.06 22.13 -24.89
C ALA A 329 -17.69 23.48 -24.26
N LEU A 330 -17.78 23.59 -22.92
CA LEU A 330 -17.51 24.83 -22.18
C LEU A 330 -16.03 25.02 -21.82
N CYS A 331 -15.21 23.97 -21.95
CA CYS A 331 -13.79 23.95 -21.60
C CYS A 331 -12.98 25.13 -22.22
N PRO A 332 -13.14 25.49 -23.50
CA PRO A 332 -12.43 26.64 -24.08
C PRO A 332 -12.75 27.97 -23.37
N TRP A 333 -13.96 28.11 -22.84
CA TRP A 333 -14.51 29.32 -22.23
C TRP A 333 -14.45 29.29 -20.69
N GLN A 334 -13.75 28.31 -20.10
CA GLN A 334 -13.74 28.08 -18.65
C GLN A 334 -13.26 29.29 -17.85
N HIS A 335 -12.32 30.06 -18.40
CA HIS A 335 -11.77 31.26 -17.78
C HIS A 335 -12.80 32.40 -17.66
N GLU A 336 -13.74 32.49 -18.59
CA GLU A 336 -14.81 33.49 -18.58
C GLU A 336 -15.95 33.09 -17.63
N LEU A 337 -16.24 31.79 -17.56
CA LEU A 337 -17.43 31.27 -16.90
C LEU A 337 -17.35 31.24 -15.37
N LYS A 338 -16.14 31.31 -14.76
CA LYS A 338 -15.90 31.31 -13.28
C LYS A 338 -16.78 30.31 -12.49
N GLN A 339 -17.06 29.13 -13.04
CA GLN A 339 -17.92 28.14 -12.39
C GLN A 339 -17.13 27.29 -11.38
N ALA A 340 -17.50 27.37 -10.10
CA ALA A 340 -16.90 26.57 -9.03
C ALA A 340 -17.13 25.06 -9.21
N GLU A 341 -18.19 24.66 -9.93
CA GLU A 341 -18.56 23.26 -10.19
C GLU A 341 -17.44 22.48 -10.89
N PHE A 342 -16.66 23.14 -11.75
CA PHE A 342 -15.56 22.53 -12.50
C PHE A 342 -14.28 22.31 -11.70
N SER A 343 -14.27 22.67 -10.41
CA SER A 343 -13.13 22.43 -9.53
C SER A 343 -13.08 21.02 -8.94
N SER A 344 -14.20 20.27 -9.03
CA SER A 344 -14.37 18.95 -8.42
C SER A 344 -13.46 17.88 -9.04
N LYS A 345 -13.26 16.76 -8.33
CA LYS A 345 -12.41 15.65 -8.80
C LYS A 345 -12.91 15.01 -10.10
N PHE A 346 -14.22 15.10 -10.37
CA PHE A 346 -14.86 14.58 -11.58
C PHE A 346 -14.30 15.19 -12.87
N TYR A 347 -13.84 16.45 -12.81
CA TYR A 347 -13.32 17.19 -13.96
C TYR A 347 -11.79 17.19 -14.07
N ARG A 348 -11.07 16.46 -13.19
CA ARG A 348 -9.61 16.43 -13.15
C ARG A 348 -9.05 15.11 -13.69
N PRO A 349 -8.00 15.12 -14.53
CA PRO A 349 -7.44 13.88 -15.08
C PRO A 349 -6.76 13.01 -14.01
N ARG A 350 -6.79 11.68 -14.21
CA ARG A 350 -5.89 10.71 -13.54
C ARG A 350 -4.53 10.67 -14.27
N SER A 351 -3.69 9.70 -13.96
CA SER A 351 -2.45 9.46 -14.69
C SER A 351 -2.74 8.57 -15.90
N TYR A 352 -3.15 9.17 -17.02
CA TYR A 352 -3.48 8.44 -18.25
C TYR A 352 -2.24 8.22 -19.13
N MET A 353 -1.90 6.96 -19.41
CA MET A 353 -0.72 6.60 -20.22
C MET A 353 -0.83 7.06 -21.66
N CYS A 354 -2.04 7.13 -22.24
CA CYS A 354 -2.25 7.66 -23.58
C CYS A 354 -1.87 9.16 -23.73
N LEU A 355 -1.76 9.88 -22.61
CA LEU A 355 -1.36 11.29 -22.55
C LEU A 355 0.13 11.48 -22.21
N ALA A 356 0.93 10.42 -22.22
CA ALA A 356 2.37 10.54 -22.09
C ALA A 356 2.93 11.43 -23.22
N VAL A 357 3.73 12.42 -22.84
CA VAL A 357 4.33 13.40 -23.76
C VAL A 357 5.72 12.97 -24.22
N ASP A 358 6.38 12.11 -23.47
CA ASP A 358 7.66 11.51 -23.84
C ASP A 358 7.88 10.18 -23.11
N ASN A 359 8.58 9.28 -23.78
CA ASN A 359 8.96 7.95 -23.29
C ASN A 359 10.47 7.78 -23.47
N ILE A 360 11.22 7.91 -22.38
CA ILE A 360 12.69 8.00 -22.42
C ILE A 360 13.29 6.70 -21.93
N LYS A 361 14.16 6.10 -22.73
CA LYS A 361 15.01 5.00 -22.24
C LYS A 361 16.08 5.59 -21.30
N VAL A 362 16.09 5.15 -20.04
CA VAL A 362 16.98 5.63 -18.97
C VAL A 362 18.46 5.47 -19.36
N GLY A 363 18.79 4.44 -20.15
CA GLY A 363 20.14 4.21 -20.67
C GLY A 363 20.56 5.13 -21.83
N ASN A 364 19.64 5.89 -22.43
CA ASN A 364 19.95 6.73 -23.58
C ASN A 364 20.48 8.10 -23.15
N THR A 365 21.80 8.20 -23.03
CA THR A 365 22.50 9.41 -22.58
C THR A 365 22.48 10.56 -23.58
N MET A 366 22.17 10.29 -24.86
CA MET A 366 22.18 11.29 -25.92
C MET A 366 21.10 12.37 -25.75
N ARG A 367 20.07 12.12 -24.93
CA ARG A 367 19.01 13.09 -24.66
C ARG A 367 19.33 14.10 -23.57
N PHE A 368 20.41 13.88 -22.80
CA PHE A 368 20.76 14.80 -21.71
C PHE A 368 21.33 16.10 -22.25
N GLY A 369 20.82 17.23 -21.76
CA GLY A 369 21.21 18.57 -22.21
C GLY A 369 20.54 19.04 -23.50
N LEU A 370 19.82 18.18 -24.22
CA LEU A 370 19.00 18.57 -25.36
C LEU A 370 17.65 19.10 -24.91
N GLN A 371 17.18 20.15 -25.58
CA GLN A 371 15.79 20.60 -25.49
C GLN A 371 15.00 20.03 -26.66
N VAL A 372 13.85 19.44 -26.35
CA VAL A 372 12.93 18.84 -27.31
C VAL A 372 11.63 19.63 -27.29
N GLU A 373 11.15 20.00 -28.48
CA GLU A 373 9.81 20.56 -28.65
C GLU A 373 8.78 19.43 -28.63
N ILE A 374 7.73 19.62 -27.84
CA ILE A 374 6.61 18.68 -27.73
C ILE A 374 5.29 19.39 -27.87
N ARG A 375 4.29 18.64 -28.36
CA ARG A 375 2.92 19.11 -28.49
C ARG A 375 2.00 18.38 -27.54
N THR A 376 1.17 19.15 -26.88
CA THR A 376 0.13 18.68 -25.96
C THR A 376 -1.21 19.30 -26.36
N GLN A 377 -2.28 18.84 -25.73
CA GLN A 377 -3.58 19.49 -25.79
C GLN A 377 -3.54 20.86 -25.07
N SER A 378 -4.22 21.87 -25.60
CA SER A 378 -4.32 23.20 -24.94
C SER A 378 -5.19 23.24 -23.68
N GLY A 379 -5.99 22.19 -23.42
CA GLY A 379 -7.00 22.18 -22.36
C GLY A 379 -6.92 20.99 -21.40
N PRO A 380 -7.69 21.01 -20.30
CA PRO A 380 -7.74 19.92 -19.31
C PRO A 380 -8.39 18.63 -19.83
N VAL A 381 -9.09 18.71 -20.95
CA VAL A 381 -9.83 17.59 -21.54
C VAL A 381 -8.96 16.84 -22.55
N PRO A 382 -8.86 15.50 -22.48
CA PRO A 382 -8.18 14.69 -23.48
C PRO A 382 -8.72 14.93 -24.89
N SER A 383 -7.81 15.27 -25.80
CA SER A 383 -8.09 15.61 -27.21
C SER A 383 -7.04 14.99 -28.13
N PRO A 384 -7.43 14.49 -29.33
CA PRO A 384 -6.46 14.09 -30.34
C PRO A 384 -5.72 15.30 -30.94
N ILE A 385 -6.29 16.49 -30.85
CA ILE A 385 -5.68 17.73 -31.33
C ILE A 385 -4.62 18.16 -30.30
N ARG A 386 -3.36 18.23 -30.76
CA ARG A 386 -2.21 18.68 -29.99
C ARG A 386 -1.67 19.97 -30.58
N ASP A 387 -2.13 21.08 -30.03
CA ASP A 387 -1.96 22.45 -30.51
C ASP A 387 -1.13 23.34 -29.56
N ALA A 388 -0.84 22.86 -28.34
CA ALA A 388 0.00 23.54 -27.38
C ALA A 388 1.45 23.05 -27.46
N ASP A 389 2.35 23.89 -27.98
CA ASP A 389 3.78 23.59 -28.03
C ASP A 389 4.46 23.88 -26.68
N TRP A 390 5.41 23.03 -26.28
CA TRP A 390 6.25 23.22 -25.11
C TRP A 390 7.69 22.83 -25.45
N LYS A 391 8.66 23.37 -24.73
CA LYS A 391 10.05 22.86 -24.76
C LYS A 391 10.33 22.15 -23.47
N MET A 392 10.88 20.94 -23.55
CA MET A 392 11.37 20.25 -22.36
C MET A 392 12.79 19.77 -22.52
N GLY A 393 13.48 19.60 -21.40
CA GLY A 393 14.85 19.09 -21.37
C GLY A 393 15.12 18.32 -20.10
N TYR A 394 16.08 17.41 -20.19
CA TYR A 394 16.51 16.56 -19.09
C TYR A 394 17.98 16.78 -18.82
N GLN A 395 18.34 16.83 -17.54
CA GLN A 395 19.72 16.80 -17.08
C GLN A 395 19.85 15.70 -16.03
N LYS A 396 20.93 14.94 -16.11
CA LYS A 396 21.23 13.88 -15.14
C LYS A 396 22.47 14.27 -14.35
N SER A 397 22.34 14.31 -13.02
CA SER A 397 23.46 14.49 -12.09
C SER A 397 23.47 13.29 -11.16
N CYS A 398 24.38 12.34 -11.42
CA CYS A 398 24.41 11.04 -10.75
C CYS A 398 23.06 10.30 -10.86
N ASP A 399 22.35 10.13 -9.73
CA ASP A 399 21.05 9.46 -9.66
C ASP A 399 19.86 10.43 -9.70
N ASN A 400 20.11 11.72 -9.56
CA ASN A 400 19.08 12.75 -9.62
C ASN A 400 18.84 13.20 -11.07
N TRP A 401 17.58 13.10 -11.49
CA TRP A 401 17.11 13.61 -12.77
C TRP A 401 16.47 14.97 -12.57
N THR A 402 16.92 15.93 -13.36
CA THR A 402 16.34 17.26 -13.42
C THR A 402 15.54 17.37 -14.70
N PHE A 403 14.26 17.68 -14.56
CA PHE A 403 13.37 17.97 -15.68
C PHE A 403 13.11 19.47 -15.73
N LYS A 404 13.19 20.04 -16.93
CA LYS A 404 12.86 21.44 -17.19
C LYS A 404 11.78 21.50 -18.27
N LEU A 405 10.70 22.22 -17.99
CA LEU A 405 9.62 22.51 -18.92
C LEU A 405 9.55 24.01 -19.16
N VAL A 406 9.40 24.44 -20.41
CA VAL A 406 9.36 25.84 -20.84
C VAL A 406 8.12 26.08 -21.70
N SER A 407 7.32 27.08 -21.35
CA SER A 407 6.15 27.51 -22.13
C SER A 407 6.56 28.24 -23.41
N GLN A 408 5.80 28.01 -24.49
CA GLN A 408 5.81 28.74 -25.75
C GLN A 408 4.57 29.63 -25.88
N GLU A 409 4.50 30.45 -26.92
CA GLU A 409 3.35 31.33 -27.17
C GLU A 409 2.06 30.55 -27.46
N SER A 410 2.15 29.38 -28.08
CA SER A 410 1.02 28.48 -28.35
C SER A 410 0.62 27.61 -27.16
N SER A 411 1.36 27.62 -26.04
CA SER A 411 1.10 26.70 -24.91
C SER A 411 -0.26 26.93 -24.24
N PHE A 412 -0.84 28.13 -24.38
CA PHE A 412 -2.13 28.49 -23.82
C PHE A 412 -2.77 29.64 -24.60
N PRO A 413 -4.11 29.76 -24.60
CA PRO A 413 -4.80 30.88 -25.22
C PRO A 413 -4.30 32.22 -24.67
N ALA A 414 -4.06 33.19 -25.57
CA ALA A 414 -3.50 34.50 -25.24
C ALA A 414 -4.28 35.18 -24.11
N GLY A 415 -3.58 35.55 -23.03
CA GLY A 415 -4.16 36.23 -21.85
C GLY A 415 -4.64 35.29 -20.72
N THR A 416 -4.58 33.97 -20.89
CA THR A 416 -4.92 33.00 -19.84
C THR A 416 -3.67 32.25 -19.39
N GLY A 417 -3.42 32.17 -18.07
CA GLY A 417 -2.34 31.32 -17.56
C GLY A 417 -2.81 29.86 -17.49
N VAL A 418 -1.92 28.88 -17.46
CA VAL A 418 -2.24 27.45 -17.35
C VAL A 418 -1.60 26.84 -16.11
N THR A 419 -2.32 25.91 -15.48
CA THR A 419 -1.79 25.08 -14.39
C THR A 419 -1.48 23.68 -14.88
N VAL A 420 -0.24 23.22 -14.67
CA VAL A 420 0.27 21.92 -15.11
C VAL A 420 0.74 21.10 -13.90
N ASP A 421 0.36 19.83 -13.83
CA ASP A 421 1.03 18.85 -12.97
C ASP A 421 1.95 17.97 -13.81
N LEU A 422 3.13 17.65 -13.29
CA LEU A 422 4.02 16.66 -13.88
C LEU A 422 3.87 15.32 -13.14
N VAL A 423 3.86 14.24 -13.92
CA VAL A 423 4.02 12.88 -13.43
C VAL A 423 5.17 12.25 -14.18
N ALA A 424 6.09 11.66 -13.43
CA ALA A 424 7.15 10.84 -13.99
C ALA A 424 6.95 9.41 -13.48
N LEU A 425 6.79 8.46 -14.40
CA LEU A 425 6.59 7.04 -14.11
C LEU A 425 7.80 6.27 -14.60
N CYS A 426 8.38 5.44 -13.73
CA CYS A 426 9.52 4.60 -14.07
C CYS A 426 9.05 3.17 -14.29
N GLU A 427 9.23 2.66 -15.50
CA GLU A 427 8.85 1.31 -15.92
C GLU A 427 10.10 0.42 -16.03
N ASN A 428 9.98 -0.83 -15.58
CA ASN A 428 11.02 -1.87 -15.72
C ASN A 428 10.91 -2.60 -17.09
N ASP A 429 11.77 -3.57 -17.36
CA ASP A 429 11.71 -4.37 -18.61
C ASP A 429 10.44 -5.25 -18.72
N SER A 430 9.78 -5.53 -17.60
CA SER A 430 8.56 -6.34 -17.52
C SER A 430 7.27 -5.53 -17.74
N GLY A 431 7.37 -4.20 -17.84
CA GLY A 431 6.21 -3.31 -17.98
C GLY A 431 5.62 -2.83 -16.66
N ASP A 432 6.22 -3.14 -15.51
CA ASP A 432 5.76 -2.69 -14.20
C ASP A 432 6.32 -1.31 -13.85
N ILE A 433 5.45 -0.45 -13.35
CA ILE A 433 5.79 0.84 -12.77
C ILE A 433 6.39 0.61 -11.39
N VAL A 434 7.71 0.81 -11.32
CA VAL A 434 8.53 0.63 -10.10
C VAL A 434 8.67 1.90 -9.27
N ASN A 435 8.44 3.07 -9.88
CA ASN A 435 8.50 4.35 -9.19
C ASN A 435 7.52 5.36 -9.78
N TYR A 436 6.96 6.20 -8.92
CA TYR A 436 5.99 7.24 -9.26
C TYR A 436 6.40 8.55 -8.61
N PHE A 437 6.72 9.53 -9.42
CA PHE A 437 6.96 10.89 -8.98
C PHE A 437 5.86 11.80 -9.49
N ARG A 438 5.41 12.73 -8.64
CA ARG A 438 4.41 13.74 -9.01
C ARG A 438 4.72 15.06 -8.36
N GLU A 439 4.84 16.07 -9.21
CA GLU A 439 4.95 17.47 -8.83
C GLU A 439 3.70 18.21 -9.33
N LYS A 440 3.13 19.10 -8.51
CA LYS A 440 1.79 19.65 -8.75
C LYS A 440 1.80 21.18 -8.87
N ASN A 441 0.78 21.70 -9.55
CA ASN A 441 0.38 23.11 -9.55
C ASN A 441 1.41 24.09 -10.14
N PHE A 442 2.10 23.71 -11.22
CA PHE A 442 2.96 24.62 -11.97
C PHE A 442 2.13 25.65 -12.69
N GLN A 443 2.41 26.94 -12.51
CA GLN A 443 1.67 28.01 -13.17
C GLN A 443 2.54 28.65 -14.24
N PHE A 444 2.02 28.68 -15.47
CA PHE A 444 2.62 29.40 -16.59
C PHE A 444 1.66 30.49 -17.03
N CYS A 445 2.09 31.75 -17.01
CA CYS A 445 1.27 32.91 -17.38
C CYS A 445 1.85 33.71 -18.55
N ARG A 446 3.10 33.43 -18.95
CA ARG A 446 3.79 34.11 -20.06
C ARG A 446 4.59 33.11 -20.89
N SER A 447 4.84 33.43 -22.14
CA SER A 447 5.78 32.67 -22.97
C SER A 447 7.18 32.73 -22.38
N SER A 448 8.01 31.72 -22.63
CA SER A 448 9.38 31.57 -22.13
C SER A 448 9.52 31.46 -20.60
N GLN A 449 8.43 31.27 -19.85
CA GLN A 449 8.52 30.87 -18.46
C GLN A 449 8.93 29.40 -18.37
N PHE A 450 9.75 29.06 -17.36
CA PHE A 450 10.17 27.68 -17.16
C PHE A 450 9.91 27.22 -15.73
N HIS A 451 9.67 25.93 -15.60
CA HIS A 451 9.64 25.23 -14.33
C HIS A 451 10.69 24.11 -14.35
N GLN A 452 11.38 23.91 -13.23
CA GLN A 452 12.40 22.88 -13.09
C GLN A 452 12.17 22.09 -11.81
N CYS A 453 12.15 20.77 -11.90
CA CYS A 453 11.99 19.88 -10.76
C CYS A 453 13.03 18.75 -10.80
N GLN A 454 13.31 18.19 -9.63
CA GLN A 454 14.24 17.07 -9.48
C GLN A 454 13.50 15.85 -8.96
N PHE A 455 13.81 14.69 -9.51
CA PHE A 455 13.30 13.41 -9.05
C PHE A 455 14.37 12.32 -9.18
N ASP A 456 14.28 11.34 -8.30
CA ASP A 456 15.15 10.17 -8.32
C ASP A 456 14.47 9.05 -9.12
N ILE A 457 15.21 8.45 -10.05
CA ILE A 457 14.76 7.30 -10.85
C ILE A 457 14.97 5.96 -10.12
N GLY A 458 15.59 5.99 -8.94
CA GLY A 458 15.69 4.89 -8.01
C GLY A 458 16.80 3.93 -8.38
N LYS A 459 17.93 4.02 -7.68
CA LYS A 459 18.86 2.90 -7.50
C LYS A 459 18.97 2.61 -6.00
N GLY A 460 18.38 1.51 -5.56
CA GLY A 460 18.46 1.04 -4.17
C GLY A 460 18.20 -0.45 -4.10
N PRO A 461 18.72 -1.17 -3.09
CA PRO A 461 18.56 -2.62 -2.98
C PRO A 461 17.07 -2.96 -2.88
N GLY A 462 16.54 -3.65 -3.90
CA GLY A 462 15.11 -3.97 -4.03
C GLY A 462 14.38 -3.23 -5.16
N ARG A 463 14.92 -2.11 -5.68
CA ARG A 463 14.39 -1.39 -6.85
C ARG A 463 15.21 -1.78 -8.09
N ARG A 464 14.78 -2.85 -8.77
CA ARG A 464 15.42 -3.35 -10.00
C ARG A 464 15.14 -2.39 -11.16
N ASP A 465 16.23 -1.98 -11.82
CA ASP A 465 16.37 -1.27 -13.10
C ASP A 465 15.11 -0.63 -13.70
N ALA A 466 14.84 0.63 -13.36
CA ALA A 466 14.01 1.48 -14.22
C ALA A 466 14.69 1.62 -15.59
N LYS A 467 13.96 1.27 -16.66
CA LYS A 467 14.48 1.22 -18.04
C LYS A 467 13.81 2.27 -18.91
N THR A 468 12.54 2.52 -18.68
CA THR A 468 11.77 3.56 -19.39
C THR A 468 11.19 4.55 -18.39
N LEU A 469 11.27 5.84 -18.74
CA LEU A 469 10.67 6.94 -18.00
C LEU A 469 9.56 7.54 -18.86
N HIS A 470 8.32 7.48 -18.37
CA HIS A 470 7.17 8.10 -19.01
C HIS A 470 6.89 9.43 -18.34
N ILE A 471 6.83 10.49 -19.14
CA ILE A 471 6.50 11.84 -18.66
C ILE A 471 5.09 12.17 -19.08
N LEU A 472 4.23 12.48 -18.10
CA LEU A 472 2.86 12.92 -18.32
C LEU A 472 2.72 14.35 -17.81
N LEU A 473 2.14 15.20 -18.65
CA LEU A 473 1.76 16.57 -18.29
C LEU A 473 0.25 16.65 -18.19
N ARG A 474 -0.26 17.02 -17.00
CA ARG A 474 -1.68 17.19 -16.75
C ARG A 474 -2.03 18.66 -16.68
N ILE A 475 -2.75 19.14 -17.67
CA ILE A 475 -3.30 20.49 -17.64
C ILE A 475 -4.58 20.45 -16.79
N THR A 476 -4.66 21.30 -15.77
CA THR A 476 -5.75 21.23 -14.76
C THR A 476 -6.69 22.44 -14.78
N SER A 477 -6.24 23.61 -15.22
CA SER A 477 -7.10 24.79 -15.40
C SER A 477 -6.35 25.94 -16.08
N PRO A 478 -7.04 26.77 -16.89
CA PRO A 478 -6.59 28.11 -17.19
C PRO A 478 -6.84 29.02 -15.97
N LYS A 479 -5.79 29.53 -15.33
CA LYS A 479 -5.92 30.52 -14.25
C LYS A 479 -6.12 31.91 -14.87
N VAL A 480 -7.21 32.57 -14.46
CA VAL A 480 -7.36 34.02 -14.59
C VAL A 480 -6.35 34.65 -13.61
N PRO A 481 -5.43 35.53 -14.03
CA PRO A 481 -4.56 36.23 -13.11
C PRO A 481 -5.41 36.95 -12.03
N PRO A 482 -4.93 37.07 -10.78
CA PRO A 482 -5.64 37.88 -9.79
C PRO A 482 -5.89 39.27 -10.39
N ALA A 483 -7.14 39.73 -10.30
CA ALA A 483 -7.49 41.08 -10.71
C ALA A 483 -6.53 42.05 -10.03
N THR A 484 -5.89 42.88 -10.84
CA THR A 484 -4.92 43.89 -10.40
C THR A 484 -5.62 44.99 -9.62
#